data_AF-A0A2Z3LHA5-F1
#
_entry.id   AF-A0A2Z3LHA5-F1
#
_cell.length_a   1.000
_cell.length_b   1.000
_cell.length_c   1.000
_cell.angle_alpha   90.00
_cell.angle_beta   90.00
_cell.angle_gamma   90.00
#
_symmetry.space_group_name_H-M   'P 1'
#
loop_
_entity.id
_entity.type
_entity.pdbx_description
1 polymer ?
#
loop_
_entity_poly.entity_id
_entity_poly.type
_entity_poly.pdbx_seq_one_letter_code
_entity_poly.pdbx_strand_id
1 'polypeptide(L)'
;MRLDAIQTRLADLWLKHTDAHSYHTITRKIGITPYQLQKKLDLIAEEVNSALQKHNISFIIKKRVKSIYSIWRKIQKLKVNFNQVHDLFAIRVIIQDIGPASLQEEKIICWKILSVLTTLYKPVHTIMRDWVSTPKENGYESLHLIFESHEHGKLEVQIRTQRMDDIAEYGKAAHWKYKWNKG
;
A
#
# COMPACT_ATOMS: atom_id res chain seq x y z
N MET A 1 0.09 16.48 -12.13
CA MET A 1 0.41 15.08 -12.52
C MET A 1 1.46 14.56 -11.55
N ARG A 2 1.20 13.42 -10.91
CA ARG A 2 2.01 12.82 -9.85
C ARG A 2 3.37 12.33 -10.40
N LEU A 3 4.50 12.74 -9.80
CA LEU A 3 5.86 12.45 -10.32
C LEU A 3 6.17 10.95 -10.37
N ASP A 4 5.67 10.21 -9.39
CA ASP A 4 5.80 8.75 -9.24
C ASP A 4 5.05 7.99 -10.34
N ALA A 5 3.87 8.46 -10.75
CA ALA A 5 3.09 7.81 -11.81
C ALA A 5 3.78 7.87 -13.18
N ILE A 6 4.38 9.02 -13.52
CA ILE A 6 5.12 9.21 -14.77
C ILE A 6 6.37 8.33 -14.75
N GLN A 7 7.15 8.39 -13.66
CA GLN A 7 8.37 7.61 -13.50
C GLN A 7 8.08 6.11 -13.63
N THR A 8 7.01 5.64 -13.00
CA THR A 8 6.59 4.24 -13.05
C THR A 8 6.24 3.81 -14.48
N ARG A 9 5.47 4.62 -15.20
CA ARG A 9 5.09 4.33 -16.58
C ARG A 9 6.30 4.32 -17.52
N LEU A 10 7.21 5.28 -17.38
CA LEU A 10 8.44 5.31 -18.17
C LEU A 10 9.32 4.09 -17.89
N ALA A 11 9.43 3.67 -16.62
CA ALA A 11 10.22 2.50 -16.26
C ALA A 11 9.63 1.18 -16.79
N ASP A 12 8.30 1.04 -16.77
CA ASP A 12 7.62 -0.12 -17.37
C ASP A 12 7.81 -0.14 -18.90
N LEU A 13 7.72 1.01 -19.58
CA LEU A 13 8.00 1.12 -21.01
C LEU A 13 9.47 0.80 -21.32
N TRP A 14 10.39 1.35 -20.54
CA TRP A 14 11.81 1.07 -20.67
C TRP A 14 12.07 -0.43 -20.60
N LEU A 15 11.55 -1.12 -19.57
CA LEU A 15 11.74 -2.57 -19.42
C LEU A 15 11.13 -3.36 -20.56
N LYS A 16 9.94 -2.95 -21.04
CA LYS A 16 9.27 -3.59 -22.17
C LYS A 16 10.15 -3.58 -23.43
N HIS A 17 10.94 -2.53 -23.63
CA HIS A 17 11.80 -2.39 -24.80
C HIS A 17 13.22 -2.91 -24.59
N THR A 18 13.79 -2.82 -23.37
CA THR A 18 15.15 -3.28 -23.09
C THR A 18 15.23 -4.76 -22.75
N ASP A 19 14.20 -5.33 -22.13
CA ASP A 19 14.09 -6.75 -21.80
C ASP A 19 12.62 -7.22 -21.90
N ALA A 20 12.16 -7.34 -23.14
CA ALA A 20 10.81 -7.79 -23.45
C ALA A 20 10.52 -9.19 -22.89
N HIS A 21 11.52 -10.08 -22.83
CA HIS A 21 11.36 -11.43 -22.31
C HIS A 21 10.98 -11.42 -20.83
N SER A 22 11.72 -10.69 -20.00
CA SER A 22 11.39 -10.54 -18.58
C SER A 22 10.04 -9.86 -18.38
N TYR A 23 9.76 -8.80 -19.14
CA TYR A 23 8.49 -8.08 -19.08
C TYR A 23 7.30 -9.00 -19.34
N HIS A 24 7.32 -9.74 -20.45
CA HIS A 24 6.25 -10.66 -20.82
C HIS A 24 6.16 -11.87 -19.90
N THR A 25 7.29 -12.35 -19.38
CA THR A 25 7.31 -13.45 -18.40
C THR A 25 6.61 -13.04 -17.11
N ILE A 26 6.92 -11.85 -16.58
CA ILE A 26 6.27 -11.33 -15.36
C ILE A 26 4.79 -11.09 -15.63
N THR A 27 4.44 -10.48 -16.76
CA THR A 27 3.04 -10.25 -17.15
C THR A 27 2.25 -11.56 -17.21
N ARG A 28 2.84 -12.62 -17.78
CA ARG A 28 2.21 -13.93 -17.88
C ARG A 28 2.07 -14.60 -16.51
N LYS A 29 3.09 -14.47 -15.64
CA LYS A 29 3.06 -15.00 -14.26
C LYS A 29 2.06 -14.30 -13.35
N ILE A 30 1.77 -13.01 -13.58
CA ILE A 30 0.69 -12.30 -12.89
C ILE A 30 -0.65 -12.98 -13.17
N GLY A 31 -0.85 -13.50 -14.39
CA GLY A 31 -1.93 -14.45 -14.70
C GLY A 31 -3.35 -13.89 -14.60
N ILE A 32 -3.51 -12.60 -14.30
CA ILE A 32 -4.79 -11.91 -14.16
C ILE A 32 -4.80 -10.68 -15.06
N THR A 33 -5.92 -10.47 -15.75
CA THR A 33 -6.09 -9.27 -16.59
C THR A 33 -6.26 -8.02 -15.73
N PRO A 34 -5.91 -6.83 -16.24
CA PRO A 34 -6.14 -5.57 -15.52
C PRO A 34 -7.60 -5.39 -15.08
N TYR A 35 -8.56 -5.82 -15.91
CA TYR A 35 -9.99 -5.77 -15.60
C TYR A 35 -10.37 -6.68 -14.43
N GLN A 36 -9.93 -7.95 -14.45
CA GLN A 36 -10.18 -8.88 -13.35
C GLN A 36 -9.52 -8.43 -12.04
N LEU A 37 -8.30 -7.88 -12.12
CA LEU A 37 -7.61 -7.33 -10.96
C LEU A 37 -8.35 -6.13 -10.39
N GLN A 38 -8.83 -5.23 -11.24
CA GLN A 38 -9.62 -4.07 -10.82
C GLN A 38 -10.89 -4.53 -10.10
N LYS A 39 -11.67 -5.42 -10.71
CA LYS A 39 -12.89 -5.98 -10.12
C LYS A 39 -12.62 -6.65 -8.76
N LYS A 40 -11.53 -7.42 -8.65
CA LYS A 40 -11.11 -8.03 -7.38
C LYS A 40 -10.81 -6.98 -6.32
N LEU A 41 -10.06 -5.94 -6.67
CA LEU A 41 -9.72 -4.85 -5.74
C LEU A 41 -10.95 -4.00 -5.37
N ASP A 42 -11.94 -3.89 -6.26
CA ASP A 42 -13.22 -3.23 -5.99
C ASP A 42 -13.99 -3.95 -4.88
N LEU A 43 -14.17 -5.27 -5.01
CA LEU A 43 -14.85 -6.11 -4.01
C LEU A 43 -14.17 -6.03 -2.63
N ILE A 44 -12.85 -6.18 -2.59
CA ILE A 44 -12.09 -6.07 -1.33
C ILE A 44 -12.23 -4.68 -0.73
N ALA A 45 -12.22 -3.63 -1.55
CA ALA A 45 -12.38 -2.26 -1.06
C ALA A 45 -13.78 -2.03 -0.48
N GLU A 46 -14.83 -2.61 -1.08
CA GLU A 46 -16.21 -2.54 -0.58
C GLU A 46 -16.37 -3.27 0.76
N GLU A 47 -15.78 -4.46 0.91
CA GLU A 47 -15.76 -5.22 2.17
C GLU A 47 -15.07 -4.44 3.29
N VAL A 48 -13.87 -3.91 3.00
CA VAL A 48 -13.10 -3.10 3.94
C VAL A 48 -13.85 -1.81 4.30
N ASN A 49 -14.45 -1.15 3.32
CA ASN A 49 -15.24 0.05 3.54
C ASN A 49 -16.42 -0.21 4.50
N SER A 50 -17.18 -1.27 4.22
CA SER A 50 -18.36 -1.65 5.02
C SER A 50 -18.01 -1.99 6.46
N ALA A 51 -16.85 -2.61 6.69
CA ALA A 51 -16.38 -2.90 8.03
C ALA A 51 -15.95 -1.63 8.78
N LEU A 52 -15.19 -0.75 8.13
CA LEU A 52 -14.65 0.45 8.77
C LEU A 52 -15.70 1.53 9.03
N GLN A 53 -16.74 1.64 8.18
CA GLN A 53 -17.83 2.61 8.36
C GLN A 53 -18.53 2.47 9.72
N LYS A 54 -18.61 1.25 10.28
CA LYS A 54 -19.23 0.98 11.58
C LYS A 54 -18.48 1.60 12.77
N HIS A 55 -17.25 2.08 12.56
CA HIS A 55 -16.38 2.56 13.62
C HIS A 55 -16.27 4.09 13.71
N ASN A 56 -17.08 4.84 12.96
CA ASN A 56 -17.08 6.32 12.91
C ASN A 56 -15.69 6.91 12.64
N ILE A 57 -14.94 6.31 11.71
CA ILE A 57 -13.63 6.79 11.27
C ILE A 57 -13.79 7.36 9.86
N SER A 58 -13.27 8.56 9.61
CA SER A 58 -13.17 9.12 8.26
C SER A 58 -11.95 8.52 7.57
N PHE A 59 -12.13 7.93 6.38
CA PHE A 59 -11.03 7.29 5.64
C PHE A 59 -11.27 7.29 4.12
N ILE A 60 -10.18 7.15 3.38
CA ILE A 60 -10.18 6.89 1.93
C ILE A 60 -9.46 5.58 1.66
N ILE A 61 -10.07 4.74 0.82
CA ILE A 61 -9.43 3.54 0.29
C ILE A 61 -8.84 3.83 -1.09
N LYS A 62 -7.51 3.68 -1.22
CA LYS A 62 -6.80 3.70 -2.51
C LYS A 62 -6.37 2.29 -2.88
N LYS A 63 -6.55 1.93 -4.15
CA LYS A 63 -6.06 0.65 -4.71
C LYS A 63 -4.65 0.86 -5.25
N ARG A 64 -3.72 -0.02 -4.88
CA ARG A 64 -2.33 0.05 -5.32
C ARG A 64 -1.98 -1.20 -6.10
N VAL A 65 -1.55 -1.02 -7.33
CA VAL A 65 -1.00 -2.10 -8.17
C VAL A 65 0.48 -1.84 -8.37
N LYS A 66 1.32 -2.85 -8.17
CA LYS A 66 2.76 -2.75 -8.40
C LYS A 66 3.04 -2.80 -9.90
N SER A 67 3.92 -1.92 -10.37
CA SER A 67 4.35 -1.91 -11.77
C SER A 67 5.17 -3.13 -12.12
N ILE A 68 5.20 -3.51 -13.40
CA ILE A 68 5.95 -4.68 -13.87
C ILE A 68 7.44 -4.49 -13.59
N TYR A 69 7.95 -3.29 -13.85
CA TYR A 69 9.33 -2.94 -13.54
C TYR A 69 9.64 -3.02 -12.04
N SER A 70 8.72 -2.60 -11.18
CA SER A 70 8.89 -2.69 -9.73
C SER A 70 8.93 -4.14 -9.24
N ILE A 71 8.15 -5.03 -9.86
CA ILE A 71 8.18 -6.48 -9.60
C ILE A 71 9.53 -7.04 -10.05
N TRP A 72 9.93 -6.76 -11.30
CA TRP A 72 11.20 -7.19 -11.87
C TRP A 72 12.39 -6.77 -10.99
N ARG A 73 12.46 -5.49 -10.63
CA ARG A 73 13.53 -4.95 -9.78
C ARG A 73 13.57 -5.63 -8.42
N LYS A 74 12.42 -5.99 -7.84
CA LYS A 74 12.36 -6.69 -6.54
C LYS A 74 12.89 -8.12 -6.64
N ILE A 75 12.51 -8.85 -7.70
CA ILE A 75 13.02 -10.19 -8.00
C ILE A 75 14.54 -10.16 -8.12
N GLN A 76 15.09 -9.21 -8.88
CA GLN A 76 16.53 -9.06 -9.07
C GLN A 76 17.26 -8.69 -7.77
N LYS A 77 16.75 -7.69 -7.05
CA LYS A 77 17.40 -7.18 -5.82
C LYS A 77 17.42 -8.22 -4.70
N LEU A 78 16.32 -8.94 -4.51
CA LEU A 78 16.20 -9.92 -3.42
C LEU A 78 16.63 -11.33 -3.85
N LYS A 79 16.92 -11.54 -5.13
CA LYS A 79 17.25 -12.86 -5.72
C LYS A 79 16.20 -13.92 -5.37
N VAL A 80 14.93 -13.54 -5.45
CA VAL A 80 13.77 -14.39 -5.11
C VAL A 80 12.99 -14.78 -6.36
N ASN A 81 12.29 -15.91 -6.29
CA ASN A 81 11.37 -16.32 -7.35
C ASN A 81 10.10 -15.45 -7.36
N PHE A 82 9.43 -15.33 -8.52
CA PHE A 82 8.18 -14.57 -8.65
C PHE A 82 7.13 -14.99 -7.61
N ASN A 83 7.01 -16.29 -7.31
CA ASN A 83 6.02 -16.82 -6.35
C ASN A 83 6.24 -16.33 -4.90
N GLN A 84 7.42 -15.80 -4.59
CA GLN A 84 7.77 -15.22 -3.29
C GLN A 84 7.47 -13.70 -3.24
N VAL A 85 7.00 -13.11 -4.34
CA VAL A 85 6.57 -11.71 -4.40
C VAL A 85 5.10 -11.63 -4.02
N HIS A 86 4.84 -11.26 -2.76
CA HIS A 86 3.47 -11.19 -2.22
C HIS A 86 2.82 -9.80 -2.35
N ASP A 87 3.59 -8.75 -2.60
CA ASP A 87 3.16 -7.33 -2.66
C ASP A 87 2.76 -6.89 -4.08
N LEU A 88 2.10 -7.76 -4.85
CA LEU A 88 1.71 -7.46 -6.23
C LEU A 88 0.61 -6.38 -6.29
N PHE A 89 -0.34 -6.47 -5.36
CA PHE A 89 -1.43 -5.52 -5.18
C PHE A 89 -1.67 -5.29 -3.69
N ALA A 90 -2.15 -4.10 -3.36
CA ALA A 90 -2.46 -3.72 -2.00
C ALA A 90 -3.68 -2.81 -1.93
N ILE A 91 -4.39 -2.88 -0.81
CA ILE A 91 -5.37 -1.88 -0.41
C ILE A 91 -4.70 -0.92 0.54
N ARG A 92 -4.82 0.39 0.26
CA ARG A 92 -4.31 1.44 1.13
C ARG A 92 -5.46 2.14 1.81
N VAL A 93 -5.50 2.10 3.13
CA VAL A 93 -6.44 2.82 3.97
C VAL A 93 -5.77 4.09 4.47
N ILE A 94 -6.30 5.25 4.06
CA ILE A 94 -5.81 6.57 4.45
C ILE A 94 -6.81 7.19 5.41
N ILE A 95 -6.38 7.44 6.63
CA ILE A 95 -7.22 7.98 7.70
C ILE A 95 -7.25 9.49 7.59
N GLN A 96 -8.46 10.06 7.61
CA GLN A 96 -8.73 11.49 7.47
C GLN A 96 -9.31 12.07 8.76
N ASP A 97 -9.38 13.41 8.79
CA ASP A 97 -10.08 14.19 9.83
C ASP A 97 -9.69 13.86 11.28
N ILE A 98 -8.41 13.56 11.49
CA ILE A 98 -7.88 13.18 12.80
C ILE A 98 -7.68 14.39 13.74
N GLY A 99 -8.10 15.59 13.33
CA GLY A 99 -7.92 16.84 14.09
C GLY A 99 -6.43 17.18 14.34
N PRO A 100 -6.12 18.03 15.33
CA PRO A 100 -4.75 18.24 15.81
C PRO A 100 -4.27 16.99 16.59
N ALA A 101 -4.23 15.84 15.94
CA ALA A 101 -3.76 14.60 16.53
C ALA A 101 -2.26 14.68 16.80
N SER A 102 -1.89 14.35 18.03
CA SER A 102 -0.54 13.96 18.38
C SER A 102 -0.11 12.74 17.55
N LEU A 103 1.21 12.56 17.40
CA LEU A 103 1.77 11.37 16.72
C LEU A 103 1.31 10.06 17.38
N GLN A 104 0.99 10.09 18.67
CA GLN A 104 0.46 8.94 19.40
C GLN A 104 -0.96 8.59 18.96
N GLU A 105 -1.84 9.57 18.78
CA GLU A 105 -3.21 9.35 18.31
C GLU A 105 -3.23 8.81 16.87
N GLU A 106 -2.37 9.33 15.98
CA GLU A 106 -2.19 8.79 14.63
C GLU A 106 -1.78 7.31 14.65
N LYS A 107 -0.90 6.93 15.58
CA LYS A 107 -0.51 5.53 15.76
C LYS A 107 -1.66 4.69 16.27
N ILE A 108 -2.36 5.13 17.31
CA ILE A 108 -3.48 4.40 17.92
C ILE A 108 -4.57 4.13 16.87
N ILE A 109 -4.93 5.12 16.04
CA ILE A 109 -5.97 4.94 15.03
C ILE A 109 -5.54 3.99 13.91
N CYS A 110 -4.26 3.98 13.51
CA CYS A 110 -3.75 2.99 12.55
C CYS A 110 -3.88 1.55 13.08
N TRP A 111 -3.55 1.34 14.35
CA TRP A 111 -3.68 0.05 15.01
C TRP A 111 -5.14 -0.36 15.25
N LYS A 112 -6.02 0.61 15.54
CA LYS A 112 -7.47 0.37 15.63
C LYS A 112 -8.01 -0.16 14.30
N ILE A 113 -7.66 0.46 13.17
CA ILE A 113 -8.05 -0.03 11.84
C ILE A 113 -7.51 -1.43 11.60
N LEU A 114 -6.24 -1.71 11.96
CA LEU A 114 -5.68 -3.05 11.82
C LEU A 114 -6.51 -4.09 12.58
N SER A 115 -6.91 -3.78 13.81
CA SER A 115 -7.76 -4.65 14.64
C SER A 115 -9.15 -4.87 14.04
N VAL A 116 -9.71 -3.90 13.32
CA VAL A 116 -10.97 -4.11 12.59
C VAL A 116 -10.75 -5.07 11.44
N LEU A 117 -9.67 -4.92 10.68
CA LEU A 117 -9.37 -5.79 9.54
C LEU A 117 -9.11 -7.25 9.93
N THR A 118 -8.58 -7.51 11.13
CA THR A 118 -8.43 -8.88 11.63
C THR A 118 -9.76 -9.60 11.88
N THR A 119 -10.88 -8.88 11.89
CA THR A 119 -12.22 -9.50 11.96
C THR A 119 -12.71 -9.99 10.59
N LEU A 120 -12.16 -9.46 9.49
CA LEU A 120 -12.51 -9.84 8.13
C LEU A 120 -11.60 -10.92 7.58
N TYR A 121 -10.30 -10.80 7.86
CA TYR A 121 -9.28 -11.63 7.23
C TYR A 121 -8.27 -12.14 8.26
N LYS A 122 -7.66 -13.30 7.97
CA LYS A 122 -6.67 -13.91 8.85
C LYS A 122 -5.32 -13.19 8.70
N PRO A 123 -4.75 -12.58 9.75
CA PRO A 123 -3.46 -11.90 9.66
C PRO A 123 -2.30 -12.89 9.51
N VAL A 124 -1.32 -12.54 8.66
CA VAL A 124 -0.04 -13.25 8.52
C VAL A 124 1.04 -12.45 9.23
N HIS A 125 1.18 -12.67 10.54
CA HIS A 125 2.05 -11.86 11.42
C HIS A 125 3.54 -11.87 11.04
N THR A 126 4.03 -12.94 10.41
CA THR A 126 5.44 -13.07 9.99
C THR A 126 5.86 -12.02 8.96
N ILE A 127 4.91 -11.37 8.27
CA ILE A 127 5.15 -10.41 7.20
C ILE A 127 4.54 -9.04 7.54
N MET A 128 4.56 -8.66 8.82
CA MET A 128 4.19 -7.32 9.27
C MET A 128 5.35 -6.33 9.20
N ARG A 129 5.07 -5.06 8.85
CA ARG A 129 6.02 -3.95 8.95
C ARG A 129 5.35 -2.75 9.63
N ASP A 130 5.81 -2.41 10.83
CA ASP A 130 5.32 -1.26 11.59
C ASP A 130 6.25 -0.05 11.44
N TRP A 131 6.09 0.68 10.34
CA TRP A 131 6.78 1.95 10.14
C TRP A 131 6.05 3.14 10.78
N VAL A 132 4.95 2.92 11.49
CA VAL A 132 4.32 3.98 12.29
C VAL A 132 5.04 4.11 13.63
N SER A 133 5.43 2.98 14.24
CA SER A 133 6.28 3.00 15.45
C SER A 133 7.75 3.24 15.15
N THR A 134 8.24 2.72 14.02
CA THR A 134 9.64 2.86 13.60
C THR A 134 9.73 3.45 12.19
N PRO A 135 9.56 4.78 12.04
CA PRO A 135 9.63 5.45 10.74
C PRO A 135 10.97 5.19 10.06
N LYS A 136 10.97 5.16 8.72
CA LYS A 136 12.22 5.07 7.96
C LYS A 136 13.00 6.38 8.01
N GLU A 137 14.29 6.34 7.69
CA GLU A 137 15.17 7.52 7.62
C GLU A 137 14.64 8.62 6.70
N ASN A 138 13.93 8.26 5.63
CA ASN A 138 13.31 9.21 4.71
C ASN A 138 11.98 9.81 5.21
N GLY A 139 11.57 9.51 6.45
CA GLY A 139 10.31 9.94 7.06
C GLY A 139 9.09 9.13 6.63
N TYR A 140 9.27 8.01 5.91
CA TYR A 140 8.15 7.17 5.51
C TYR A 140 7.53 6.46 6.73
N GLU A 141 6.22 6.64 6.87
CA GLU A 141 5.39 6.07 7.93
C GLU A 141 4.19 5.35 7.31
N SER A 142 3.97 4.08 7.70
CA SER A 142 2.78 3.29 7.36
C SER A 142 2.82 1.93 8.06
N LEU A 143 1.66 1.38 8.39
CA LEU A 143 1.51 0.02 8.89
C LEU A 143 1.19 -0.91 7.71
N HIS A 144 2.05 -1.89 7.46
CA HIS A 144 1.82 -2.88 6.41
C HIS A 144 1.61 -4.26 7.03
N LEU A 145 0.54 -4.93 6.62
CA LEU A 145 0.29 -6.31 6.99
C LEU A 145 -0.25 -7.09 5.80
N ILE A 146 0.12 -8.37 5.71
CA ILE A 146 -0.48 -9.31 4.78
C ILE A 146 -1.57 -10.09 5.50
N PHE A 147 -2.72 -10.20 4.85
CA PHE A 147 -3.85 -10.99 5.28
C PHE A 147 -4.08 -12.15 4.31
N GLU A 148 -4.62 -13.25 4.81
CA GLU A 148 -5.15 -14.36 4.04
C GLU A 148 -6.68 -14.32 4.10
N SER A 149 -7.29 -14.29 2.91
CA SER A 149 -8.72 -14.44 2.70
C SER A 149 -8.98 -15.74 1.94
N HIS A 150 -10.03 -16.47 2.34
CA HIS A 150 -10.47 -17.66 1.62
C HIS A 150 -10.91 -17.36 0.19
N GLU A 151 -11.51 -16.18 -0.04
CA GLU A 151 -12.03 -15.77 -1.35
C GLU A 151 -10.97 -15.05 -2.19
N HIS A 152 -10.17 -14.19 -1.55
CA HIS A 152 -9.28 -13.27 -2.26
C HIS A 152 -7.81 -13.70 -2.25
N GLY A 153 -7.46 -14.78 -1.54
CA GLY A 153 -6.08 -15.19 -1.32
C GLY A 153 -5.32 -14.19 -0.46
N LYS A 154 -4.03 -13.99 -0.75
CA LYS A 154 -3.18 -13.04 -0.01
C LYS A 154 -3.49 -11.59 -0.41
N LEU A 155 -3.70 -10.74 0.58
CA LEU A 155 -3.98 -9.32 0.44
C LEU A 155 -3.01 -8.52 1.30
N GLU A 156 -2.24 -7.62 0.69
CA GLU A 156 -1.49 -6.62 1.45
C GLU A 156 -2.39 -5.42 1.77
N VAL A 157 -2.42 -5.00 3.03
CA VAL A 157 -3.09 -3.77 3.47
C VAL A 157 -2.05 -2.80 4.02
N GLN A 158 -2.14 -1.54 3.57
CA GLN A 158 -1.29 -0.43 3.98
C GLN A 158 -2.16 0.60 4.70
N ILE A 159 -1.93 0.82 5.99
CA ILE A 159 -2.70 1.76 6.80
C ILE A 159 -1.80 2.96 7.13
N ARG A 160 -2.32 4.17 6.95
CA ARG A 160 -1.61 5.41 7.27
C ARG A 160 -2.57 6.59 7.41
N THR A 161 -2.11 7.69 8.01
CA THR A 161 -2.88 8.94 8.08
C THR A 161 -2.70 9.80 6.82
N GLN A 162 -3.54 10.81 6.63
CA GLN A 162 -3.38 11.78 5.54
C GLN A 162 -2.00 12.45 5.57
N ARG A 163 -1.48 12.82 6.75
CA ARG A 163 -0.12 13.37 6.90
C ARG A 163 0.94 12.39 6.40
N MET A 164 0.84 11.13 6.80
CA MET A 164 1.75 10.08 6.36
C MET A 164 1.65 9.82 4.84
N ASP A 165 0.44 9.90 4.26
CA ASP A 165 0.21 9.83 2.80
C ASP A 165 0.93 10.97 2.08
N ASP A 166 0.77 12.21 2.57
CA ASP A 166 1.39 13.41 2.02
C ASP A 166 2.93 13.33 2.09
N ILE A 167 3.50 12.90 3.22
CA ILE A 167 4.96 12.71 3.35
C ILE A 167 5.46 11.61 2.41
N ALA A 168 4.71 10.52 2.26
CA ALA A 168 5.07 9.44 1.35
C ALA A 168 4.99 9.85 -0.13
N GLU A 169 4.11 10.79 -0.48
CA GLU A 169 3.92 11.27 -1.86
C GLU A 169 4.86 12.44 -2.22
N TYR A 170 5.11 13.38 -1.29
CA TYR A 170 5.83 14.62 -1.57
C TYR A 170 7.17 14.75 -0.83
N GLY A 171 7.52 13.81 0.05
CA GLY A 171 8.80 13.78 0.76
C GLY A 171 9.05 15.01 1.62
N LYS A 172 10.29 15.54 1.57
CA LYS A 172 10.73 16.69 2.40
C LYS A 172 9.88 17.96 2.19
N ALA A 173 9.30 18.14 1.00
CA ALA A 173 8.44 19.29 0.71
C ALA A 173 7.14 19.29 1.56
N ALA A 174 6.51 18.13 1.74
CA ALA A 174 5.37 17.99 2.65
C ALA A 174 5.78 18.04 4.13
N HIS A 175 7.01 17.60 4.46
CA HIS A 175 7.51 17.63 5.83
C HIS A 175 7.56 19.06 6.42
N TRP A 176 7.79 20.08 5.59
CA TRP A 176 7.74 21.49 6.03
C TRP A 176 6.32 21.97 6.37
N LYS A 177 5.30 21.57 5.61
CA LYS A 177 3.89 21.94 5.84
C LYS A 177 3.42 21.56 7.25
N TYR A 178 3.86 20.40 7.74
CA TYR A 178 3.44 19.88 9.05
C TYR A 178 4.36 20.27 10.22
N LYS A 179 5.54 20.85 9.97
CA LYS A 179 6.41 21.41 11.01
C LYS A 179 5.94 22.79 11.49
N TRP A 180 5.31 23.58 10.64
CA TRP A 180 4.88 24.94 10.98
C TRP A 180 3.62 24.98 11.86
N ASN A 181 2.72 23.99 11.75
CA ASN A 181 1.51 23.91 12.58
C ASN A 181 1.75 23.38 14.01
N LYS A 182 3.01 23.31 14.45
CA LYS A 182 3.40 23.00 15.83
C LYS A 182 3.99 24.22 16.57
N GLY A 183 3.79 25.43 16.04
CA GLY A 183 4.08 26.69 16.71
C GLY A 183 2.85 27.25 17.41
#